data_AF-A0A7C3HK67-F1
#
_entry.id   AF-A0A7C3HK67-F1
#
_cell.length_a   1.000
_cell.length_b   1.000
_cell.length_c   1.000
_cell.angle_alpha   90.00
_cell.angle_beta   90.00
_cell.angle_gamma   90.00
#
_symmetry.space_group_name_H-M   'P 1'
#
loop_
_entity.id
_entity.type
_entity.pdbx_description
1 polymer ?
#
loop_
_entity_poly.entity_id
_entity_poly.type
_entity_poly.pdbx_seq_one_letter_code
_entity_poly.pdbx_strand_id
1 'polypeptide(L)'
;FPRIPFYDDFWQWAAWGQRLMDLHLHYETIAPYPLERSDINPDDTRKAYKARLKADKENGVIYLDTYTTLSDIPPIAWEYKLGNRSAIEWVLDRYKERKPRDPTIREKFNTYRFADYKEEVIDLLGRVTAVSVATMEIISHFPGNSKFPGK
;
A
#
# COMPACT_ATOMS: atom_id res chain seq x y z
N PHE A 1 -12.57 21.53 13.52
CA PHE A 1 -11.12 21.30 13.65
C PHE A 1 -10.85 20.39 14.83
N PRO A 2 -9.93 19.41 14.70
CA PRO A 2 -9.55 18.56 15.81
C PRO A 2 -8.97 19.38 16.96
N ARG A 3 -9.20 18.93 18.21
CA ARG A 3 -8.64 19.51 19.43
C ARG A 3 -7.84 18.43 20.16
N ILE A 4 -6.68 18.78 20.69
CA ILE A 4 -5.76 17.84 21.36
C ILE A 4 -5.88 18.07 22.88
N PRO A 5 -6.21 17.05 23.68
CA PRO A 5 -6.20 17.16 25.14
C PRO A 5 -4.78 17.16 25.69
N PHE A 6 -4.58 17.65 26.91
CA PHE A 6 -3.32 17.51 27.62
C PHE A 6 -3.21 16.08 28.16
N TYR A 7 -2.10 15.41 27.85
CA TYR A 7 -1.75 14.09 28.36
C TYR A 7 -0.60 14.22 29.35
N ASP A 8 -0.66 13.49 30.47
CA ASP A 8 0.42 13.47 31.46
C ASP A 8 1.74 12.95 30.85
N ASP A 9 1.65 11.96 29.95
CA ASP A 9 2.79 11.36 29.24
C ASP A 9 3.10 12.04 27.90
N PHE A 10 3.05 13.38 27.82
CA PHE A 10 3.26 14.14 26.58
C PHE A 10 4.51 13.70 25.79
N TRP A 11 5.63 13.48 26.47
CA TRP A 11 6.90 13.13 25.83
C TRP A 11 6.86 11.75 25.16
N GLN A 12 6.08 10.82 25.70
CA GLN A 12 5.87 9.51 25.06
C GLN A 12 5.11 9.67 23.73
N TRP A 13 4.07 10.50 23.72
CA TRP A 13 3.32 10.84 22.50
C TRP A 13 4.19 11.55 21.48
N ALA A 14 5.05 12.47 21.91
CA ALA A 14 6.00 13.16 21.04
C ALA A 14 7.00 12.17 20.41
N ALA A 15 7.53 11.22 21.19
CA ALA A 15 8.46 10.21 20.69
C ALA A 15 7.81 9.29 19.64
N TRP A 16 6.58 8.82 19.87
CA TRP A 16 5.84 8.06 18.87
C TRP A 16 5.53 8.89 17.62
N GLY A 17 5.14 10.15 17.79
CA GLY A 17 4.90 11.08 16.70
C GLY A 17 6.14 11.29 15.82
N GLN A 18 7.32 11.46 16.44
CA GLN A 18 8.59 11.57 15.73
C GLN A 18 8.87 10.31 14.91
N ARG A 19 8.75 9.12 15.52
CA ARG A 19 8.96 7.84 14.80
C ARG A 19 8.00 7.66 13.63
N LEU A 20 6.73 8.02 13.80
CA LEU A 20 5.74 7.98 12.73
C LEU A 20 6.11 8.97 11.62
N MET A 21 6.49 10.20 11.96
CA MET A 21 6.88 11.20 10.98
C MET A 21 8.09 10.74 10.17
N ASP A 22 9.13 10.23 10.83
CA ASP A 22 10.34 9.71 10.17
C ASP A 22 10.00 8.58 9.21
N LEU A 23 9.14 7.65 9.62
CA LEU A 23 8.69 6.53 8.78
C LEU A 23 7.96 7.03 7.51
N HIS A 24 7.07 8.01 7.64
CA HIS A 24 6.24 8.49 6.53
C HIS A 24 6.96 9.47 5.60
N LEU A 25 7.96 10.20 6.09
CA LEU A 25 8.79 11.06 5.25
C LEU A 25 9.77 10.24 4.40
N HIS A 26 10.20 9.08 4.90
CA HIS A 26 11.20 8.22 4.25
C HIS A 26 10.60 6.91 3.71
N TYR A 27 9.30 6.89 3.43
CA TYR A 27 8.62 5.68 2.97
C TYR A 27 9.18 5.12 1.64
N GLU A 28 9.76 5.99 0.80
CA GLU A 28 10.36 5.59 -0.48
C GLU A 28 11.75 4.97 -0.31
N THR A 29 12.42 5.14 0.84
CA THR A 29 13.80 4.67 1.06
C THR A 29 13.90 3.52 2.06
N ILE A 30 12.81 3.18 2.75
CA ILE A 30 12.76 2.01 3.64
C ILE A 30 13.00 0.70 2.87
N ALA A 31 13.59 -0.30 3.54
CA ALA A 31 13.66 -1.64 2.99
C ALA A 31 12.25 -2.17 2.68
N PRO A 32 11.99 -2.70 1.46
CA PRO A 32 10.69 -3.23 1.12
C PRO A 32 10.36 -4.47 1.94
N TYR A 33 9.09 -4.67 2.26
CA TYR A 33 8.60 -5.91 2.83
C TYR A 33 8.79 -7.04 1.79
N PRO A 34 9.26 -8.23 2.20
CA PRO A 34 9.58 -9.33 1.28
C PRO A 34 8.32 -10.03 0.78
N LEU A 35 7.57 -9.37 -0.11
CA LEU A 35 6.39 -9.95 -0.75
C LEU A 35 6.80 -11.08 -1.71
N GLU A 36 6.03 -12.15 -1.72
CA GLU A 36 6.23 -13.24 -2.68
C GLU A 36 5.64 -12.84 -4.04
N ARG A 37 6.46 -12.95 -5.09
CA ARG A 37 6.04 -12.69 -6.47
C ARG A 37 5.88 -13.99 -7.23
N SER A 38 4.72 -14.17 -7.86
CA SER A 38 4.44 -15.25 -8.79
C SER A 38 4.16 -14.68 -10.17
N ASP A 39 4.95 -15.11 -11.16
CA ASP A 39 4.80 -14.76 -12.57
C ASP A 39 4.41 -15.99 -13.39
N ILE A 40 3.47 -15.81 -14.31
CA ILE A 40 3.07 -16.82 -15.29
C ILE A 40 3.62 -16.41 -16.65
N ASN A 41 4.28 -17.33 -17.36
CA ASN A 41 4.75 -17.05 -18.72
C ASN A 41 3.54 -16.82 -19.65
N PRO A 42 3.50 -15.72 -20.42
CA PRO A 42 2.48 -15.51 -21.44
C PRO A 42 2.32 -16.71 -22.39
N ASP A 43 3.39 -17.42 -22.74
CA ASP A 43 3.31 -18.58 -23.65
C ASP A 43 2.58 -19.78 -23.03
N ASP A 44 2.58 -19.89 -21.69
CA ASP A 44 1.87 -20.94 -20.95
C ASP A 44 0.36 -20.66 -20.87
N THR A 45 -0.09 -19.47 -21.26
CA THR A 45 -1.51 -19.09 -21.19
C THR A 45 -2.00 -18.41 -22.47
N ARG A 46 -3.13 -18.84 -23.01
CA ARG A 46 -3.78 -18.13 -24.14
C ARG A 46 -4.51 -16.84 -23.71
N LYS A 47 -4.16 -16.25 -22.57
CA LYS A 47 -4.84 -15.08 -22.01
C LYS A 47 -4.19 -13.81 -22.56
N ALA A 48 -5.01 -12.80 -22.87
CA ALA A 48 -4.49 -11.49 -23.22
C ALA A 48 -3.98 -10.74 -21.97
N TYR A 49 -2.97 -9.90 -22.16
CA TYR A 49 -2.49 -9.00 -21.11
C TYR A 49 -3.60 -8.03 -20.68
N LYS A 50 -3.74 -7.86 -19.36
CA LYS A 50 -4.69 -6.92 -18.75
C LYS A 50 -4.18 -6.48 -17.39
N ALA A 51 -3.99 -5.17 -17.20
CA ALA A 51 -3.76 -4.58 -15.89
C ALA A 51 -4.99 -4.81 -14.98
N ARG A 52 -4.75 -5.30 -13.75
CA ARG A 52 -5.80 -5.63 -12.76
C ARG A 52 -5.76 -4.69 -11.56
N LEU A 53 -4.59 -4.49 -10.95
CA LEU A 53 -4.37 -3.66 -9.76
C LEU A 53 -5.47 -3.84 -8.71
N LYS A 54 -5.66 -5.10 -8.29
CA LYS A 54 -6.74 -5.52 -7.39
C LYS A 54 -6.18 -6.21 -6.16
N ALA A 55 -6.56 -5.74 -4.98
CA ALA A 55 -6.28 -6.39 -3.71
C ALA A 55 -7.36 -7.43 -3.36
N ASP A 56 -6.92 -8.56 -2.82
CA ASP A 56 -7.67 -9.56 -2.09
C ASP A 56 -7.09 -9.60 -0.66
N LYS A 57 -7.69 -8.78 0.21
CA LYS A 57 -7.17 -8.52 1.56
C LYS A 57 -7.34 -9.72 2.48
N GLU A 58 -8.35 -10.54 2.24
CA GLU A 58 -8.65 -11.72 3.05
C GLU A 58 -7.55 -12.77 2.88
N ASN A 59 -7.04 -12.93 1.65
CA ASN A 59 -5.98 -13.89 1.34
C ASN A 59 -4.57 -13.28 1.34
N GLY A 60 -4.43 -11.97 1.57
CA GLY A 60 -3.14 -11.29 1.51
C GLY A 60 -2.51 -11.28 0.11
N VAL A 61 -3.34 -11.11 -0.93
CA VAL A 61 -2.94 -11.20 -2.34
C VAL A 61 -3.22 -9.90 -3.10
N ILE A 62 -2.33 -9.54 -4.02
CA ILE A 62 -2.52 -8.45 -4.98
C ILE A 62 -2.34 -8.99 -6.39
N TYR A 63 -3.38 -8.88 -7.21
CA TYR A 63 -3.32 -9.17 -8.63
C TYR A 63 -2.93 -7.90 -9.39
N LEU A 64 -1.71 -7.84 -9.91
CA LEU A 64 -1.20 -6.67 -10.63
C LEU A 64 -1.70 -6.66 -12.08
N ASP A 65 -1.54 -7.78 -12.77
CA ASP A 65 -1.99 -7.96 -14.15
C ASP A 65 -2.42 -9.41 -14.41
N THR A 66 -2.50 -9.82 -15.67
CA THR A 66 -2.88 -11.20 -16.06
C THR A 66 -1.85 -12.24 -15.60
N TYR A 67 -0.58 -11.86 -15.48
CA TYR A 67 0.56 -12.75 -15.34
C TYR A 67 1.24 -12.64 -13.97
N THR A 68 1.14 -11.49 -13.31
CA THR A 68 1.86 -11.23 -12.06
C THR A 68 0.93 -11.04 -10.87
N THR A 69 1.24 -11.78 -9.82
CA THR A 69 0.56 -11.75 -8.53
C THR A 69 1.59 -11.55 -7.42
N LEU A 70 1.25 -10.73 -6.43
CA LEU A 70 2.00 -10.61 -5.18
C LEU A 70 1.21 -11.27 -4.04
N SER A 71 1.87 -12.07 -3.21
CA SER A 71 1.31 -12.73 -2.03
C SER A 71 2.10 -12.38 -0.76
N ASP A 72 1.66 -12.93 0.37
CA ASP A 72 2.23 -12.72 1.70
C ASP A 72 2.17 -11.27 2.21
N ILE A 73 1.13 -10.52 1.80
CA ILE A 73 0.82 -9.25 2.44
C ILE A 73 0.21 -9.56 3.82
N PRO A 74 0.85 -9.17 4.94
CA PRO A 74 0.36 -9.51 6.26
C PRO A 74 -0.97 -8.79 6.56
N PRO A 75 -1.94 -9.43 7.24
CA PRO A 75 -3.26 -8.84 7.50
C PRO A 75 -3.20 -7.45 8.15
N ILE A 76 -2.24 -7.24 9.04
CA ILE A 76 -2.05 -5.98 9.76
C ILE A 76 -1.71 -4.80 8.85
N ALA A 77 -1.05 -5.04 7.70
CA ALA A 77 -0.72 -3.96 6.76
C ALA A 77 -1.99 -3.31 6.17
N TRP A 78 -3.09 -4.06 6.06
CA TRP A 78 -4.36 -3.54 5.58
C TRP A 78 -5.11 -2.67 6.61
N GLU A 79 -4.72 -2.73 7.90
CA GLU A 79 -5.33 -1.92 8.95
C GLU A 79 -4.86 -0.47 8.92
N TYR A 80 -3.67 -0.20 8.36
CA TYR A 80 -3.18 1.16 8.21
C TYR A 80 -3.95 1.91 7.10
N LYS A 81 -4.91 2.73 7.52
CA LYS A 81 -5.85 3.44 6.64
C LYS A 81 -5.59 4.94 6.56
N LEU A 82 -5.70 5.46 5.34
CA LEU A 82 -5.72 6.88 5.02
C LEU A 82 -7.11 7.22 4.48
N GLY A 83 -7.97 7.80 5.32
CA GLY A 83 -9.38 7.98 4.97
C GLY A 83 -10.12 6.64 4.91
N ASN A 84 -10.68 6.30 3.75
CA ASN A 84 -11.54 5.12 3.57
C ASN A 84 -10.81 3.87 3.03
N ARG A 85 -9.50 3.95 2.78
CA ARG A 85 -8.70 2.89 2.16
C ARG A 85 -7.40 2.66 2.90
N SER A 86 -6.86 1.46 2.82
CA SER A 86 -5.49 1.18 3.25
C SER A 86 -4.47 1.94 2.39
N ALA A 87 -3.28 2.20 2.92
CA ALA A 87 -2.20 2.81 2.14
C ALA A 87 -1.84 1.98 0.89
N ILE A 88 -1.86 0.65 1.00
CA ILE A 88 -1.65 -0.26 -0.12
C ILE A 88 -2.74 -0.09 -1.20
N GLU A 89 -4.01 0.01 -0.81
CA GLU A 89 -5.11 0.27 -1.75
C GLU A 89 -4.98 1.64 -2.45
N TRP A 90 -4.40 2.64 -1.78
CA TRP A 90 -4.10 3.94 -2.39
C TRP A 90 -3.06 3.85 -3.50
N VAL A 91 -2.00 3.07 -3.30
CA VAL A 91 -1.01 2.79 -4.35
C VAL A 91 -1.71 2.17 -5.56
N LEU A 92 -2.49 1.11 -5.35
CA LEU A 92 -3.21 0.45 -6.44
C LEU A 92 -4.17 1.40 -7.18
N ASP A 93 -4.90 2.26 -6.47
CA ASP A 93 -5.83 3.21 -7.08
C ASP A 93 -5.13 4.28 -7.92
N ARG A 94 -3.93 4.73 -7.48
CA ARG A 94 -3.14 5.76 -8.16
C ARG A 94 -2.60 5.27 -9.50
N TYR A 95 -2.18 4.00 -9.59
CA TYR A 95 -1.57 3.42 -10.78
C TYR A 95 -2.58 2.76 -11.73
N LYS A 96 -3.89 2.81 -11.43
CA LYS A 96 -4.91 2.30 -12.34
C LYS A 96 -4.95 3.09 -13.64
N GLU A 97 -4.93 2.36 -14.75
CA GLU A 97 -5.23 2.92 -16.06
C GLU A 97 -6.65 3.48 -16.09
N ARG A 98 -6.78 4.77 -16.40
CA ARG A 98 -8.07 5.45 -16.52
C ARG A 98 -8.22 5.98 -17.94
N LYS A 99 -9.39 5.75 -18.53
CA LYS A 99 -9.75 6.37 -19.81
C LYS A 99 -10.34 7.75 -19.54
N PRO A 100 -9.75 8.84 -20.06
CA PRO A 100 -10.36 10.15 -20.01
C PRO A 100 -11.77 10.11 -20.62
N ARG A 101 -12.71 10.83 -20.01
CA ARG A 101 -14.08 10.94 -20.54
C ARG A 101 -14.15 11.82 -21.78
N ASP A 102 -13.34 12.88 -21.80
CA ASP A 102 -13.25 13.78 -22.94
C ASP A 102 -12.65 13.06 -24.16
N PRO A 103 -13.34 13.03 -25.32
CA PRO A 103 -12.87 12.33 -26.52
C PRO A 103 -11.53 12.84 -27.04
N THR A 104 -11.30 14.15 -27.00
CA THR A 104 -10.08 14.81 -27.49
C THR A 104 -8.90 14.43 -26.60
N ILE A 105 -9.10 14.43 -25.28
CA ILE A 105 -8.09 14.00 -24.31
C ILE A 105 -7.81 12.51 -24.47
N ARG A 106 -8.84 11.70 -24.67
CA ARG A 106 -8.70 10.25 -24.85
C ARG A 106 -7.90 9.89 -26.10
N GLU A 107 -8.09 10.61 -27.20
CA GLU A 107 -7.39 10.36 -28.46
C GLU A 107 -5.92 10.80 -28.39
N LYS A 108 -5.64 11.96 -27.79
CA LYS A 108 -4.30 12.57 -27.82
C LYS A 108 -3.43 12.28 -26.59
N PHE A 109 -4.01 11.95 -25.44
CA PHE A 109 -3.31 11.94 -24.15
C PHE A 109 -3.57 10.69 -23.28
N ASN A 110 -4.17 9.62 -23.84
CA ASN A 110 -4.33 8.35 -23.13
C ASN A 110 -3.11 7.41 -23.30
N THR A 111 -1.93 7.92 -22.94
CA THR A 111 -0.64 7.26 -23.16
C THR A 111 -0.19 6.39 -22.00
N TYR A 112 -0.70 6.62 -20.79
CA TYR A 112 -0.33 5.84 -19.61
C TYR A 112 -0.67 4.35 -19.80
N ARG A 113 0.29 3.48 -19.47
CA ARG A 113 0.16 2.04 -19.41
C ARG A 113 0.80 1.55 -18.13
N PHE A 114 0.10 0.71 -17.36
CA PHE A 114 0.64 0.15 -16.13
C PHE A 114 1.88 -0.71 -16.37
N ALA A 115 1.98 -1.35 -17.55
CA ALA A 115 3.11 -2.19 -17.92
C ALA A 115 4.46 -1.45 -17.80
N ASP A 116 4.47 -0.15 -18.10
CA ASP A 116 5.70 0.67 -18.12
C ASP A 116 6.21 0.98 -16.69
N TYR A 117 5.34 0.92 -15.69
CA TYR A 117 5.63 1.27 -14.28
C TYR A 117 5.56 0.06 -13.35
N LYS A 118 5.42 -1.15 -13.90
CA LYS A 118 5.08 -2.36 -13.14
C LYS A 118 6.09 -2.66 -12.03
N GLU A 119 7.37 -2.66 -12.35
CA GLU A 119 8.43 -2.99 -11.40
C GLU A 119 8.56 -1.92 -10.29
N GLU A 120 8.37 -0.65 -10.64
CA GLU A 120 8.34 0.48 -9.69
C GLU A 120 7.16 0.35 -8.73
N VAL A 121 5.99 -0.07 -9.24
CA VAL A 121 4.80 -0.33 -8.40
C VAL A 121 5.01 -1.52 -7.48
N ILE A 122 5.69 -2.58 -7.92
CA ILE A 122 6.01 -3.73 -7.08
C ILE A 122 6.91 -3.31 -5.91
N ASP A 123 8.00 -2.58 -6.19
CA ASP A 123 8.89 -2.05 -5.16
C ASP A 123 8.14 -1.13 -4.18
N LEU A 124 7.35 -0.20 -4.71
CA LEU A 124 6.54 0.71 -3.89
C LEU A 124 5.53 -0.04 -3.00
N LEU A 125 4.88 -1.08 -3.52
CA LEU A 125 3.96 -1.92 -2.72
C LEU A 125 4.69 -2.63 -1.58
N GLY A 126 5.91 -3.13 -1.82
CA GLY A 126 6.76 -3.70 -0.78
C GLY A 126 7.07 -2.66 0.32
N ARG A 127 7.48 -1.45 -0.06
CA ARG A 127 7.80 -0.37 0.89
C ARG A 127 6.60 0.11 1.67
N VAL A 128 5.47 0.34 1.00
CA VAL A 128 4.21 0.75 1.65
C VAL A 128 3.69 -0.35 2.56
N THR A 129 3.91 -1.63 2.24
CA THR A 129 3.61 -2.75 3.15
C THR A 129 4.48 -2.66 4.41
N ALA A 130 5.79 -2.44 4.28
CA ALA A 130 6.69 -2.28 5.43
C ALA A 130 6.28 -1.09 6.32
N VAL A 131 5.98 0.07 5.71
CA VAL A 131 5.51 1.27 6.41
C VAL A 131 4.18 1.01 7.11
N SER A 132 3.25 0.30 6.47
CA SER A 132 1.97 -0.04 7.07
C SER A 132 2.15 -0.92 8.32
N VAL A 133 2.98 -1.96 8.23
CA VAL A 133 3.29 -2.85 9.36
C VAL A 133 3.94 -2.08 10.51
N ALA A 134 5.01 -1.32 10.23
CA ALA A 134 5.73 -0.55 11.24
C ALA A 134 4.86 0.53 11.89
N THR A 135 3.96 1.15 11.11
CA THR A 135 2.99 2.13 11.63
C THR A 135 2.04 1.47 12.61
N MET A 136 1.48 0.32 12.24
CA MET A 136 0.56 -0.42 13.11
C MET A 136 1.24 -0.96 14.37
N GLU A 137 2.51 -1.35 14.27
CA GLU A 137 3.33 -1.72 15.43
C GLU A 137 3.51 -0.52 16.38
N ILE A 138 3.78 0.69 15.89
CA ILE A 138 3.87 1.87 16.77
C ILE A 138 2.50 2.14 17.43
N ILE A 139 1.43 2.10 16.63
CA ILE A 139 0.06 2.36 17.09
C ILE A 139 -0.40 1.31 18.12
N SER A 140 0.07 0.06 18.06
CA SER A 140 -0.29 -0.97 19.05
C SER A 140 0.18 -0.65 20.46
N HIS A 141 1.18 0.22 20.61
CA HIS A 141 1.68 0.67 21.91
C HIS A 141 0.88 1.85 22.49
N PHE A 142 -0.09 2.39 21.76
CA PHE A 142 -0.88 3.53 22.25
C PHE A 142 -1.83 3.08 23.37
N PRO A 143 -1.95 3.86 24.46
CA PRO A 143 -2.88 3.55 25.55
C PRO A 143 -4.31 3.38 25.03
N GLY A 144 -4.98 2.30 25.45
CA GLY A 144 -6.36 2.01 25.05
C GLY A 144 -6.52 1.30 23.70
N ASN A 145 -5.43 1.00 22.99
CA ASN A 145 -5.48 0.19 21.78
C ASN A 145 -5.48 -1.31 22.12
N SER A 146 -6.64 -1.82 22.54
CA SER A 146 -6.82 -3.18 23.09
C SER A 146 -6.68 -4.34 22.08
N LYS A 147 -6.23 -4.07 20.85
CA LYS A 147 -6.03 -5.11 19.82
C LYS A 147 -4.72 -5.91 19.99
N PHE A 148 -3.81 -5.47 20.87
CA PHE A 148 -2.52 -6.13 21.09
C PHE A 148 -2.22 -6.20 22.59
N PRO A 149 -2.66 -7.26 23.31
CA PRO A 149 -2.10 -7.53 24.62
C PRO A 149 -0.63 -7.89 24.44
N GLY A 150 0.27 -7.06 24.96
CA GLY A 150 1.69 -7.30 24.96
C GLY A 150 2.01 -8.70 25.51
N LYS A 151 2.89 -9.41 24.82
CA LYS A 151 3.67 -10.52 25.39
C LYS A 151 5.10 -10.04 25.55
#